data_AF-G9XJN7-F1
#
_entry.id   AF-G9XJN7-F1
#
_cell.length_a   1.000
_cell.length_b   1.000
_cell.length_c   1.000
_cell.angle_alpha   90.00
_cell.angle_beta   90.00
_cell.angle_gamma   90.00
#
_symmetry.space_group_name_H-M   'P 1'
#
loop_
_entity.id
_entity.type
_entity.pdbx_description
1 polymer ?
#
loop_
_entity_poly.entity_id
_entity_poly.type
_entity_poly.pdbx_seq_one_letter_code
_entity_poly.pdbx_strand_id
1 'polypeptide(L)'
;MDLFFAYLKSQRKIIGAFLGFCLIFAIVFALYELPVEAVGYGAVLCAFLGVILVVLDYRAFYERHKRLEALRREITVTAAGLPQPWGPLEEDYQAVIRVLYEDKLQLTGHMRQRYTDLVEYYTVWAHQIKTPIAAMGLLLQGEQGDTPHSRELREELQRIEHYVEMVLCYLRLEAPATDYLIREYDLDGIIKQAVRKYASQFIRRKIRLEYEPLNCWVLTDEKWLLFVIEQILSNALKYTRSGTIAITLEEPKTLCIRDTGMGIAPEDLPRIFEKGYTGFNGRTDKKASGIGLYLCRRICRNLGHEITAVSAAGRGTEIRLDLQSAELAIE
;
A
#
# COMPACT_ATOMS: atom_id res chain seq x y z
N MET A 1 -36.59 -1.65 17.67
CA MET A 1 -37.67 -0.74 18.14
C MET A 1 -37.63 0.59 17.39
N ASP A 2 -36.48 1.25 17.28
CA ASP A 2 -36.36 2.57 16.63
C ASP A 2 -36.79 2.61 15.16
N LEU A 3 -36.56 1.54 14.40
CA LEU A 3 -36.94 1.48 12.98
C LEU A 3 -38.45 1.43 12.74
N PHE A 4 -39.18 0.75 13.63
CA PHE A 4 -40.64 0.68 13.60
C PHE A 4 -41.24 2.05 13.95
N PHE A 5 -40.69 2.74 14.95
CA PHE A 5 -41.09 4.11 15.28
C PHE A 5 -40.78 5.10 14.15
N ALA A 6 -39.63 4.96 13.48
CA ALA A 6 -39.28 5.77 12.31
C ALA A 6 -40.25 5.56 11.14
N TYR A 7 -40.64 4.31 10.89
CA TYR A 7 -41.67 3.96 9.91
C TYR A 7 -43.06 4.52 10.30
N LEU A 8 -43.47 4.38 11.55
CA LEU A 8 -44.75 4.94 12.01
C LEU A 8 -44.78 6.47 11.86
N LYS A 9 -43.63 7.13 12.10
CA LYS A 9 -43.46 8.56 11.91
C LYS A 9 -43.50 8.97 10.42
N SER A 10 -42.99 8.14 9.50
CA SER A 10 -43.10 8.42 8.07
C SER A 10 -44.54 8.28 7.57
N GLN A 11 -45.31 7.34 8.12
CA GLN A 11 -46.72 7.12 7.77
C GLN A 11 -47.74 7.91 8.61
N ARG A 12 -47.31 8.85 9.47
CA ARG A 12 -48.18 9.60 10.39
C ARG A 12 -49.37 10.31 9.72
N LYS A 13 -49.20 10.75 8.47
CA LYS A 13 -50.27 11.42 7.70
C LYS A 13 -51.38 10.43 7.31
N ILE A 14 -51.00 9.22 6.89
CA ILE A 14 -51.94 8.16 6.51
C ILE A 14 -52.67 7.65 7.75
N ILE A 15 -51.93 7.42 8.85
CA ILE A 15 -52.52 7.01 10.13
C ILE A 15 -53.48 8.09 10.66
N GLY A 16 -53.09 9.36 10.58
CA GLY A 16 -53.94 10.49 10.95
C GLY A 16 -55.21 10.58 10.09
N ALA A 17 -55.12 10.36 8.78
CA ALA A 17 -56.27 10.33 7.88
C ALA A 17 -57.21 9.16 8.20
N PHE A 18 -56.69 7.96 8.46
CA PHE A 18 -57.48 6.80 8.87
C PHE A 18 -58.25 7.06 10.17
N LEU A 19 -57.58 7.59 11.20
CA LEU A 19 -58.23 7.98 12.46
C LEU A 19 -59.29 9.08 12.24
N GLY A 20 -59.01 10.03 11.35
CA GLY A 20 -59.99 11.05 10.93
C GLY A 20 -61.24 10.44 10.30
N PHE A 21 -61.09 9.47 9.39
CA PHE A 21 -62.24 8.76 8.81
C PHE A 21 -63.00 7.96 9.88
N CYS A 22 -62.31 7.24 10.76
CA CYS A 22 -62.96 6.53 11.87
C CYS A 22 -63.78 7.48 12.76
N LEU A 23 -63.25 8.68 13.04
CA LEU A 23 -63.95 9.70 13.81
C LEU A 23 -65.20 10.23 13.09
N ILE A 24 -65.09 10.52 11.78
CA ILE A 24 -66.23 10.96 10.95
C ILE A 24 -67.33 9.90 10.96
N PHE A 25 -66.98 8.62 10.73
CA PHE A 25 -67.94 7.52 10.77
C PHE A 25 -68.58 7.39 12.16
N ALA A 26 -67.79 7.47 13.24
CA ALA A 26 -68.32 7.43 14.60
C ALA A 26 -69.33 8.56 14.87
N ILE A 27 -69.06 9.78 14.41
CA ILE A 27 -69.97 10.93 14.55
C ILE A 27 -71.26 10.71 13.74
N VAL A 28 -71.15 10.27 12.49
CA VAL A 28 -72.31 9.99 11.63
C VAL A 28 -73.19 8.90 12.24
N PHE A 29 -72.60 7.82 12.75
CA PHE A 29 -73.34 6.73 13.38
C PHE A 29 -74.04 7.16 14.68
N ALA A 30 -73.38 8.00 15.49
CA ALA A 30 -73.99 8.57 16.69
C ALA A 30 -75.19 9.47 16.35
N LEU A 31 -75.14 10.20 15.23
CA LEU A 31 -76.22 11.08 14.78
C LEU A 31 -77.47 10.33 14.27
N TYR A 32 -77.30 9.08 13.80
CA TYR A 32 -78.37 8.25 13.22
C TYR A 32 -78.93 7.20 14.19
N GLU A 33 -78.50 7.17 15.46
CA GLU A 33 -78.94 6.21 16.50
C GLU A 33 -78.86 4.73 16.07
N LEU A 34 -77.86 4.38 15.24
CA LEU A 34 -77.67 3.01 14.78
C LEU A 34 -77.18 2.10 15.92
N PRO A 35 -77.54 0.80 15.93
CA PRO A 35 -77.10 -0.13 16.95
C PRO A 35 -75.57 -0.26 16.96
N VAL A 36 -74.99 -0.05 18.15
CA VAL A 36 -73.54 0.02 18.37
C VAL A 36 -72.82 -1.26 17.93
N GLU A 37 -73.51 -2.40 17.93
CA GLU A 37 -72.98 -3.70 17.50
C GLU A 37 -72.60 -3.73 16.01
N ALA A 38 -73.43 -3.14 15.14
CA ALA A 38 -73.17 -3.11 13.70
C ALA A 38 -71.97 -2.20 13.37
N VAL A 39 -71.83 -1.10 14.11
CA VAL A 39 -70.72 -0.14 13.99
C VAL A 39 -69.43 -0.74 14.52
N GLY A 40 -69.48 -1.41 15.67
CA GLY A 40 -68.34 -2.08 16.29
C GLY A 40 -67.76 -3.16 15.39
N TYR A 41 -68.62 -3.97 14.75
CA TYR A 41 -68.17 -5.02 13.84
C TYR A 41 -67.45 -4.45 12.60
N GLY A 42 -68.01 -3.39 11.98
CA GLY A 42 -67.38 -2.72 10.84
C GLY A 42 -66.04 -2.07 11.20
N ALA A 43 -65.94 -1.43 12.38
CA ALA A 43 -64.70 -0.83 12.86
C ALA A 43 -63.60 -1.88 13.10
N VAL A 44 -63.95 -3.04 13.68
CA VAL A 44 -63.01 -4.15 13.90
C VAL A 44 -62.52 -4.72 12.57
N LEU A 45 -63.39 -4.87 11.57
CA LEU A 45 -63.02 -5.41 10.26
C LEU A 45 -62.10 -4.44 9.49
N CYS A 46 -62.38 -3.14 9.55
CA CYS A 46 -61.51 -2.10 8.99
C CYS A 46 -60.15 -2.02 9.71
N ALA A 47 -60.14 -2.13 11.05
CA ALA A 47 -58.91 -2.16 11.83
C ALA A 47 -58.06 -3.39 11.51
N PHE A 48 -58.69 -4.56 11.37
CA PHE A 48 -58.00 -5.81 10.99
C PHE A 48 -57.35 -5.68 9.60
N LEU A 49 -58.07 -5.15 8.61
CA LEU A 49 -57.53 -4.92 7.27
C LEU A 49 -56.38 -3.89 7.29
N GLY A 50 -56.52 -2.82 8.08
CA GLY A 50 -55.49 -1.81 8.26
C GLY A 50 -54.21 -2.38 8.88
N VAL A 51 -54.33 -3.23 9.91
CA VAL A 51 -53.18 -3.91 10.52
C VAL A 51 -52.47 -4.81 9.51
N ILE A 52 -53.21 -5.55 8.69
CA ILE A 52 -52.61 -6.39 7.63
C ILE A 52 -51.79 -5.54 6.65
N LEU A 53 -52.35 -4.43 6.17
CA LEU A 53 -51.66 -3.54 5.22
C LEU A 53 -50.39 -2.93 5.84
N VAL A 54 -50.46 -2.47 7.10
CA VAL A 54 -49.30 -1.93 7.82
C VAL A 54 -48.22 -2.99 8.03
N VAL A 55 -48.59 -4.23 8.35
CA VAL A 55 -47.63 -5.32 8.51
C VAL A 55 -46.94 -5.66 7.19
N LEU A 56 -47.67 -5.71 6.07
CA LEU A 56 -47.09 -5.96 4.75
C LEU A 56 -46.15 -4.82 4.31
N ASP A 57 -46.57 -3.57 4.50
CA ASP A 57 -45.78 -2.38 4.15
C ASP A 57 -44.52 -2.27 5.02
N TYR A 58 -44.65 -2.53 6.34
CA TYR A 58 -43.51 -2.56 7.24
C TYR A 58 -42.51 -3.67 6.91
N ARG A 59 -42.98 -4.88 6.52
CA ARG A 59 -42.10 -5.97 6.07
C ARG A 59 -41.29 -5.55 4.84
N ALA A 60 -41.94 -4.98 3.84
CA ALA A 60 -41.26 -4.49 2.63
C ALA A 60 -40.24 -3.38 2.95
N PHE A 61 -40.59 -2.44 3.84
CA PHE A 61 -39.67 -1.40 4.31
C PHE A 61 -38.46 -1.97 5.06
N TYR A 62 -38.69 -2.94 5.95
CA TYR A 62 -37.64 -3.57 6.75
C TYR A 62 -36.63 -4.33 5.88
N GLU A 63 -37.10 -5.11 4.90
CA GLU A 63 -36.20 -5.81 3.97
C GLU A 63 -35.30 -4.85 3.19
N ARG A 64 -35.85 -3.72 2.73
CA ARG A 64 -35.09 -2.69 1.99
C ARG A 64 -34.05 -2.03 2.87
N HIS A 65 -34.43 -1.63 4.08
CA HIS A 65 -33.48 -1.04 5.03
C HIS A 65 -32.32 -2.00 5.31
N LYS A 66 -32.63 -3.29 5.52
CA LYS A 66 -31.60 -4.32 5.73
C LYS A 66 -30.67 -4.47 4.54
N ARG A 67 -31.18 -4.42 3.30
CA ARG A 67 -30.35 -4.45 2.07
C ARG A 67 -29.45 -3.23 1.95
N LEU A 68 -29.98 -2.02 2.20
CA LEU A 68 -29.20 -0.79 2.19
C LEU A 68 -28.13 -0.78 3.29
N GLU A 69 -28.43 -1.32 4.46
CA GLU A 69 -27.46 -1.41 5.55
C GLU A 69 -26.35 -2.44 5.28
N ALA A 70 -26.69 -3.55 4.63
CA ALA A 70 -25.69 -4.51 4.13
C ALA A 70 -24.77 -3.86 3.10
N LEU A 71 -25.34 -3.14 2.11
CA LEU A 71 -24.57 -2.37 1.13
C LEU A 71 -23.69 -1.29 1.77
N ARG A 72 -24.15 -0.65 2.86
CA ARG A 72 -23.35 0.34 3.59
C ARG A 72 -22.14 -0.28 4.29
N ARG A 73 -22.24 -1.51 4.78
CA ARG A 73 -21.15 -2.20 5.50
C ARG A 73 -20.09 -2.75 4.54
N GLU A 74 -20.48 -3.09 3.32
CA GLU A 74 -19.60 -3.46 2.21
C GLU A 74 -19.32 -2.25 1.31
N ILE A 75 -18.49 -1.32 1.79
CA ILE A 75 -18.14 -0.02 1.18
C ILE A 75 -17.58 -0.13 -0.26
N THR A 76 -17.35 -1.34 -0.74
CA THR A 76 -16.79 -1.66 -2.06
C THR A 76 -17.78 -1.62 -3.22
N VAL A 77 -19.11 -1.60 -2.99
CA VAL A 77 -20.02 -2.02 -4.07
C VAL A 77 -20.62 -0.87 -4.88
N THR A 78 -20.20 -0.84 -6.15
CA THR A 78 -20.94 -0.57 -7.39
C THR A 78 -22.41 -0.14 -7.28
N ALA A 79 -22.84 0.83 -8.10
CA ALA A 79 -24.25 1.23 -8.24
C ALA A 79 -25.19 0.12 -8.79
N ALA A 80 -24.66 -1.04 -9.21
CA ALA A 80 -25.39 -2.15 -9.81
C ALA A 80 -26.22 -3.00 -8.82
N GLY A 81 -26.13 -2.74 -7.51
CA GLY A 81 -26.81 -3.52 -6.46
C GLY A 81 -27.97 -2.80 -5.75
N LEU A 82 -28.40 -1.62 -6.24
CA LEU A 82 -29.46 -0.86 -5.58
C LEU A 82 -30.82 -1.60 -5.62
N PRO A 83 -31.60 -1.61 -4.52
CA PRO A 83 -32.93 -2.20 -4.51
C PRO A 83 -33.87 -1.48 -5.49
N GLN A 84 -34.95 -2.12 -5.93
CA GLN A 84 -35.94 -1.43 -6.76
C GLN A 84 -36.58 -0.23 -6.03
N PRO A 85 -36.69 0.95 -6.67
CA PRO A 85 -37.19 2.16 -6.03
C PRO A 85 -38.68 2.07 -5.67
N TRP A 86 -39.07 2.57 -4.49
CA TRP A 86 -40.47 2.80 -4.14
C TRP A 86 -40.92 4.20 -4.57
N GLY A 87 -41.32 4.29 -5.83
CA GLY A 87 -41.87 5.52 -6.38
C GLY A 87 -40.82 6.55 -6.82
N PRO A 88 -41.28 7.71 -7.29
CA PRO A 88 -40.47 8.61 -8.13
C PRO A 88 -39.32 9.28 -7.37
N LEU A 89 -39.52 9.64 -6.10
CA LEU A 89 -38.47 10.30 -5.32
C LEU A 89 -37.27 9.38 -5.05
N GLU A 90 -37.51 8.09 -4.78
CA GLU A 90 -36.43 7.13 -4.60
C GLU A 90 -35.72 6.84 -5.93
N GLU A 91 -36.47 6.82 -7.04
CA GLU A 91 -35.91 6.71 -8.39
C GLU A 91 -34.97 7.89 -8.71
N ASP A 92 -35.37 9.13 -8.39
CA ASP A 92 -34.53 10.32 -8.55
C ASP A 92 -33.24 10.22 -7.72
N TYR A 93 -33.33 9.81 -6.45
CA TYR A 93 -32.15 9.62 -5.61
C TYR A 93 -31.23 8.53 -6.15
N GLN A 94 -31.78 7.41 -6.63
CA GLN A 94 -30.98 6.36 -7.25
C GLN A 94 -30.31 6.82 -8.55
N ALA A 95 -30.97 7.65 -9.35
CA ALA A 95 -30.40 8.25 -10.55
C ALA A 95 -29.19 9.14 -10.19
N VAL A 96 -29.33 10.01 -9.18
CA VAL A 96 -28.21 10.85 -8.69
C VAL A 96 -27.05 9.98 -8.19
N ILE A 97 -27.33 8.90 -7.44
CA ILE A 97 -26.29 7.98 -6.97
C ILE A 97 -25.55 7.31 -8.14
N ARG A 98 -26.27 6.91 -9.19
CA ARG A 98 -25.66 6.33 -10.40
C ARG A 98 -24.73 7.33 -11.09
N VAL A 99 -25.17 8.57 -11.27
CA VAL A 99 -24.34 9.63 -11.88
C VAL A 99 -23.09 9.90 -11.04
N LEU A 100 -23.21 10.03 -9.72
CA LEU A 100 -22.06 10.21 -8.83
C LEU A 100 -21.09 9.02 -8.87
N TYR A 101 -21.63 7.80 -9.00
CA TYR A 101 -20.82 6.59 -9.12
C TYR A 101 -20.07 6.54 -10.46
N GLU A 102 -20.73 6.88 -11.56
CA GLU A 102 -20.11 6.99 -12.88
C GLU A 102 -19.00 8.05 -12.90
N ASP A 103 -19.25 9.22 -12.33
CA ASP A 103 -18.23 10.28 -12.20
C ASP A 103 -17.03 9.81 -11.36
N LYS A 104 -17.28 9.14 -10.23
CA LYS A 104 -16.21 8.53 -9.42
C LYS A 104 -15.41 7.50 -10.22
N LEU A 105 -16.06 6.64 -10.99
CA LEU A 105 -15.37 5.67 -11.86
C LEU A 105 -14.53 6.37 -12.92
N GLN A 106 -15.05 7.42 -13.55
CA GLN A 106 -14.30 8.20 -14.53
C GLN A 106 -13.10 8.88 -13.88
N LEU A 107 -13.26 9.55 -12.74
CA LEU A 107 -12.17 10.21 -12.02
C LEU A 107 -11.08 9.22 -11.59
N THR A 108 -11.47 8.06 -11.03
CA THR A 108 -10.52 7.01 -10.64
C THR A 108 -9.82 6.41 -11.86
N GLY A 109 -10.53 6.21 -12.97
CA GLY A 109 -9.97 5.80 -14.25
C GLY A 109 -8.94 6.80 -14.80
N HIS A 110 -9.29 8.09 -14.84
CA HIS A 110 -8.39 9.16 -15.29
C HIS A 110 -7.15 9.28 -14.40
N MET A 111 -7.32 9.21 -13.09
CA MET A 111 -6.20 9.24 -12.14
C MET A 111 -5.28 8.03 -12.31
N ARG A 112 -5.86 6.83 -12.51
CA ARG A 112 -5.09 5.61 -12.78
C ARG A 112 -4.33 5.72 -14.10
N GLN A 113 -4.96 6.22 -15.15
CA GLN A 113 -4.30 6.43 -16.45
C GLN A 113 -3.13 7.41 -16.33
N ARG A 114 -3.36 8.58 -15.73
CA ARG A 114 -2.29 9.58 -15.50
C ARG A 114 -1.13 9.01 -14.70
N TYR A 115 -1.42 8.19 -13.69
CA TYR A 115 -0.39 7.55 -12.89
C TYR A 115 0.43 6.57 -13.74
N THR A 116 -0.22 5.72 -14.54
CA THR A 116 0.45 4.80 -15.47
C THR A 116 1.33 5.56 -16.46
N ASP A 117 0.80 6.61 -17.10
CA ASP A 117 1.54 7.43 -18.07
C ASP A 117 2.79 8.08 -17.44
N LEU A 118 2.67 8.57 -16.19
CA LEU A 118 3.81 9.13 -15.44
C LEU A 118 4.87 8.06 -15.14
N VAL A 119 4.46 6.87 -14.68
CA VAL A 119 5.38 5.77 -14.39
C VAL A 119 6.11 5.32 -15.66
N GLU A 120 5.40 5.20 -16.78
CA GLU A 120 6.00 4.86 -18.08
C GLU A 120 7.00 5.94 -18.54
N TYR A 121 6.60 7.21 -18.49
CA TYR A 121 7.46 8.33 -18.86
C TYR A 121 8.76 8.36 -18.03
N TYR A 122 8.65 8.27 -16.70
CA TYR A 122 9.84 8.27 -15.84
C TYR A 122 10.71 7.02 -16.02
N THR A 123 10.11 5.88 -16.39
CA THR A 123 10.85 4.66 -16.70
C THR A 123 11.69 4.85 -17.97
N VAL A 124 11.08 5.36 -19.05
CA VAL A 124 11.78 5.67 -20.31
C VAL A 124 12.87 6.70 -20.07
N TRP A 125 12.56 7.78 -19.35
CA TRP A 125 13.51 8.84 -19.01
C TRP A 125 14.73 8.30 -18.24
N ALA A 126 14.52 7.46 -17.23
CA ALA A 126 15.61 6.86 -16.46
C ALA A 126 16.47 5.92 -17.33
N HIS A 127 15.87 5.16 -18.24
CA HIS A 127 16.61 4.35 -19.22
C HIS A 127 17.45 5.21 -20.18
N GLN A 128 16.89 6.31 -20.68
CA GLN A 128 17.62 7.24 -21.56
C GLN A 128 18.80 7.91 -20.86
N ILE A 129 18.73 8.13 -19.54
CA ILE A 129 19.83 8.67 -18.73
C ILE A 129 20.96 7.66 -18.50
N LYS A 130 20.68 6.35 -18.49
CA LYS A 130 21.75 5.33 -18.36
C LYS A 130 22.75 5.37 -19.51
N THR A 131 22.29 5.66 -20.72
CA THR A 131 23.15 5.71 -21.92
C THR A 131 24.26 6.76 -21.82
N PRO A 132 24.00 8.06 -21.54
CA PRO A 132 25.07 9.04 -21.37
C PRO A 132 25.94 8.76 -20.14
N ILE A 133 25.40 8.16 -19.08
CA ILE A 133 26.21 7.72 -17.92
C ILE A 133 27.23 6.67 -18.36
N ALA A 134 26.79 5.64 -19.10
CA ALA A 134 27.68 4.60 -19.62
C ALA A 134 28.75 5.19 -20.56
N ALA A 135 28.37 6.13 -21.44
CA ALA A 135 29.31 6.81 -22.33
C ALA A 135 30.37 7.62 -21.55
N MET A 136 29.96 8.39 -20.54
CA MET A 136 30.90 9.09 -19.65
C MET A 136 31.81 8.11 -18.90
N GLY A 137 31.28 6.95 -18.49
CA GLY A 137 32.05 5.89 -17.85
C GLY A 137 33.19 5.38 -18.74
N LEU A 138 32.90 5.15 -20.03
CA LEU A 138 33.90 4.73 -21.02
C LEU A 138 34.93 5.85 -21.30
N LEU A 139 34.48 7.10 -21.46
CA LEU A 139 35.40 8.24 -21.66
C LEU A 139 36.36 8.40 -20.48
N LEU A 140 35.86 8.19 -19.26
CA LEU A 140 36.69 8.23 -18.07
C LEU A 140 37.65 7.05 -17.98
N GLN A 141 37.45 5.94 -18.70
CA GLN A 141 38.36 4.77 -18.73
C GLN A 141 39.52 4.91 -19.74
N GLY A 142 39.47 5.88 -20.66
CA GLY A 142 40.48 6.06 -21.71
C GLY A 142 41.91 6.40 -21.24
N GLU A 143 42.88 6.25 -22.16
CA GLU A 143 44.34 6.12 -21.94
C GLU A 143 45.08 7.26 -21.21
N GLN A 144 44.43 8.39 -20.90
CA GLN A 144 45.02 9.50 -20.13
C GLN A 144 44.48 9.59 -18.68
N GLY A 145 43.66 8.62 -18.25
CA GLY A 145 42.55 8.84 -17.33
C GLY A 145 42.65 8.34 -15.90
N ASP A 146 43.82 8.26 -15.25
CA ASP A 146 43.89 8.00 -13.79
C ASP A 146 44.47 9.19 -12.99
N THR A 147 44.02 10.39 -13.36
CA THR A 147 44.29 11.61 -12.61
C THR A 147 43.39 11.69 -11.38
N PRO A 148 43.76 12.42 -10.32
CA PRO A 148 42.86 12.66 -9.18
C PRO A 148 41.47 13.19 -9.60
N HIS A 149 41.41 14.06 -10.62
CA HIS A 149 40.14 14.59 -11.13
C HIS A 149 39.28 13.54 -11.86
N SER A 150 39.86 12.67 -12.68
CA SER A 150 39.08 11.61 -13.34
C SER A 150 38.52 10.63 -12.31
N ARG A 151 39.24 10.40 -11.21
CA ARG A 151 38.79 9.55 -10.10
C ARG A 151 37.59 10.14 -9.37
N GLU A 152 37.59 11.45 -9.08
CA GLU A 152 36.45 12.16 -8.48
C GLU A 152 35.23 12.13 -9.41
N LEU A 153 35.42 12.39 -10.71
CA LEU A 153 34.34 12.31 -11.69
C LEU A 153 33.72 10.91 -11.79
N ARG A 154 34.54 9.85 -11.76
CA ARG A 154 34.03 8.47 -11.73
C ARG A 154 33.18 8.20 -10.49
N GLU A 155 33.54 8.73 -9.33
CA GLU A 155 32.77 8.54 -8.09
C GLU A 155 31.43 9.29 -8.13
N GLU A 156 31.40 10.50 -8.67
CA GLU A 156 30.14 11.22 -8.88
C GLU A 156 29.28 10.52 -9.94
N LEU A 157 29.87 9.98 -11.01
CA LEU A 157 29.15 9.22 -12.03
C LEU A 157 28.53 7.94 -11.46
N GLN A 158 29.27 7.17 -10.66
CA GLN A 158 28.75 6.00 -9.94
C GLN A 158 27.60 6.39 -9.00
N ARG A 159 27.67 7.57 -8.37
CA ARG A 159 26.60 8.07 -7.51
C ARG A 159 25.33 8.39 -8.31
N ILE A 160 25.47 9.00 -9.49
CA ILE A 160 24.34 9.26 -10.39
C ILE A 160 23.73 7.95 -10.87
N GLU A 161 24.56 6.98 -11.27
CA GLU A 161 24.10 5.65 -11.68
C GLU A 161 23.27 4.98 -10.59
N HIS A 162 23.74 5.02 -9.35
CA HIS A 162 23.01 4.51 -8.20
C HIS A 162 21.65 5.21 -7.99
N TYR A 163 21.57 6.53 -8.16
CA TYR A 163 20.30 7.25 -8.07
C TYR A 163 19.31 6.86 -9.17
N VAL A 164 19.80 6.65 -10.39
CA VAL A 164 18.97 6.20 -11.51
C VAL A 164 18.46 4.77 -11.26
N GLU A 165 19.31 3.89 -10.72
CA GLU A 165 18.92 2.55 -10.28
C GLU A 165 17.86 2.59 -9.18
N MET A 166 18.01 3.46 -8.17
CA MET A 166 17.01 3.63 -7.12
C MET A 166 15.65 4.09 -7.68
N VAL A 167 15.63 5.02 -8.63
CA VAL A 167 14.37 5.50 -9.24
C VAL A 167 13.71 4.37 -10.04
N LEU A 168 14.47 3.64 -10.86
CA LEU A 168 13.93 2.50 -11.60
C LEU A 168 13.39 1.40 -10.68
N CYS A 169 14.10 1.12 -9.59
CA CYS A 169 13.68 0.18 -8.56
C CYS A 169 12.37 0.62 -7.91
N TYR A 170 12.28 1.90 -7.52
CA TYR A 170 11.06 2.49 -6.96
C TYR A 170 9.87 2.38 -7.92
N LEU A 171 10.05 2.76 -9.20
CA LEU A 171 9.00 2.70 -10.22
C LEU A 171 8.51 1.26 -10.45
N ARG A 172 9.43 0.29 -10.48
CA ARG A 172 9.08 -1.13 -10.63
C ARG A 172 8.28 -1.64 -9.44
N LEU A 173 8.67 -1.33 -8.21
CA LEU A 173 7.93 -1.78 -7.00
C LEU A 173 6.53 -1.19 -6.86
N GLU A 174 6.24 -0.06 -7.52
CA GLU A 174 4.90 0.52 -7.57
C GLU A 174 4.04 -0.05 -8.70
N ALA A 175 4.64 -0.78 -9.65
CA ALA A 175 3.91 -1.40 -10.74
C ALA A 175 3.10 -2.59 -10.20
N PRO A 176 1.79 -2.72 -10.54
CA PRO A 176 0.96 -3.84 -10.11
C PRO A 176 1.45 -5.21 -10.59
N ALA A 177 2.29 -5.25 -11.62
CA ALA A 177 2.77 -6.45 -12.30
C ALA A 177 4.30 -6.57 -12.24
N THR A 178 4.88 -6.56 -11.03
CA THR A 178 6.28 -6.94 -10.87
C THR A 178 6.36 -8.47 -10.95
N ASP A 179 6.72 -9.01 -12.11
CA ASP A 179 6.97 -10.43 -12.28
C ASP A 179 8.27 -10.82 -11.55
N TYR A 180 8.13 -11.29 -10.30
CA TYR A 180 9.24 -11.86 -9.55
C TYR A 180 9.61 -13.23 -10.09
N LEU A 181 10.89 -13.45 -10.34
CA LEU A 181 11.42 -14.75 -10.74
C LEU A 181 11.99 -15.48 -9.53
N ILE A 182 11.11 -15.97 -8.67
CA ILE A 182 11.50 -16.70 -7.44
C ILE A 182 12.03 -18.08 -7.79
N ARG A 183 13.31 -18.33 -7.52
CA ARG A 183 14.01 -19.62 -7.72
C ARG A 183 15.07 -19.81 -6.64
N GLU A 184 15.63 -21.01 -6.54
CA GLU A 184 16.82 -21.21 -5.71
C GLU A 184 18.04 -20.61 -6.41
N TYR A 185 18.75 -19.73 -5.70
CA TYR A 185 19.98 -19.09 -6.17
C TYR A 185 21.11 -19.32 -5.16
N ASP A 186 22.33 -19.46 -5.68
CA ASP A 186 23.56 -19.44 -4.88
C ASP A 186 23.81 -18.04 -4.32
N LEU A 187 23.75 -17.92 -2.99
CA LEU A 187 23.91 -16.65 -2.29
C LEU A 187 25.30 -16.04 -2.51
N ASP A 188 26.34 -16.87 -2.62
CA ASP A 188 27.71 -16.40 -2.86
C ASP A 188 27.83 -15.75 -4.24
N GLY A 189 27.14 -16.28 -5.25
CA GLY A 189 27.05 -15.69 -6.58
C GLY A 189 26.53 -14.25 -6.55
N ILE A 190 25.46 -14.01 -5.77
CA ILE A 190 24.84 -12.68 -5.63
C ILE A 190 25.76 -11.72 -4.87
N ILE A 191 26.33 -12.17 -3.74
CA ILE A 191 27.23 -11.35 -2.92
C ILE A 191 28.48 -10.95 -3.73
N LYS A 192 29.09 -11.89 -4.46
CA LYS A 192 30.27 -11.62 -5.29
C LYS A 192 29.98 -10.59 -6.37
N GLN A 193 28.79 -10.59 -6.98
CA GLN A 193 28.38 -9.56 -7.94
C GLN A 193 28.37 -8.17 -7.27
N ALA A 194 27.72 -8.05 -6.11
CA ALA A 194 27.65 -6.78 -5.37
C ALA A 194 29.04 -6.30 -4.93
N VAL A 195 29.87 -7.18 -4.37
CA VAL A 195 31.23 -6.86 -3.94
C VAL A 195 32.09 -6.38 -5.12
N ARG A 196 32.00 -7.02 -6.29
CA ARG A 196 32.74 -6.62 -7.50
C ARG A 196 32.40 -5.20 -7.94
N LYS A 197 31.11 -4.81 -7.88
CA LYS A 197 30.66 -3.45 -8.22
C LYS A 197 31.35 -2.38 -7.36
N TYR A 198 31.58 -2.67 -6.08
CA TYR A 198 32.20 -1.74 -5.13
C TYR A 198 33.70 -1.98 -4.85
N ALA A 199 34.34 -2.94 -5.52
CA ALA A 199 35.73 -3.34 -5.25
C ALA A 199 36.72 -2.16 -5.28
N SER A 200 36.56 -1.23 -6.23
CA SER A 200 37.42 -0.04 -6.33
C SER A 200 37.29 0.88 -5.11
N GLN A 201 36.10 0.98 -4.51
CA GLN A 201 35.86 1.80 -3.32
C GLN A 201 36.49 1.18 -2.07
N PHE A 202 36.40 -0.14 -1.91
CA PHE A 202 37.10 -0.86 -0.83
C PHE A 202 38.61 -0.58 -0.87
N ILE A 203 39.23 -0.70 -2.04
CA ILE A 203 40.67 -0.47 -2.24
C ILE A 203 41.02 0.99 -1.95
N ARG A 204 40.29 1.95 -2.54
CA ARG A 204 40.59 3.39 -2.40
C ARG A 204 40.43 3.89 -0.97
N ARG A 205 39.35 3.47 -0.30
CA ARG A 205 39.08 3.86 1.09
C ARG A 205 39.87 3.04 2.11
N LYS A 206 40.63 2.03 1.65
CA LYS A 206 41.38 1.10 2.50
C LYS A 206 40.49 0.43 3.55
N ILE A 207 39.28 0.07 3.16
CA ILE A 207 38.34 -0.66 4.00
C ILE A 207 38.59 -2.15 3.75
N ARG A 208 38.81 -2.92 4.83
CA ARG A 208 38.99 -4.37 4.75
C ARG A 208 37.63 -5.02 4.51
N LEU A 209 37.55 -5.89 3.52
CA LEU A 209 36.41 -6.78 3.33
C LEU A 209 36.73 -8.13 3.98
N GLU A 210 35.91 -8.55 4.93
CA GLU A 210 35.93 -9.89 5.53
C GLU A 210 34.76 -10.69 4.96
N TYR A 211 35.05 -11.61 4.06
CA TYR A 211 34.06 -12.44 3.40
C TYR A 211 34.66 -13.80 3.09
N GLU A 212 33.98 -14.84 3.56
CA GLU A 212 34.26 -16.23 3.24
C GLU A 212 33.03 -16.83 2.54
N PRO A 213 33.20 -17.83 1.65
CA PRO A 213 32.07 -18.48 0.98
C PRO A 213 31.07 -19.05 1.99
N LEU A 214 29.81 -18.65 1.84
CA LEU A 214 28.72 -19.04 2.73
C LEU A 214 28.13 -20.40 2.36
N ASN A 215 28.31 -20.85 1.11
CA ASN A 215 27.81 -22.12 0.56
C ASN A 215 26.32 -22.36 0.82
N CYS A 216 25.49 -21.32 0.64
CA CYS A 216 24.07 -21.33 0.96
C CYS A 216 23.21 -21.05 -0.28
N TRP A 217 22.13 -21.82 -0.42
CA TRP A 217 21.10 -21.60 -1.44
C TRP A 217 19.85 -20.99 -0.81
N VAL A 218 19.30 -19.98 -1.47
CA VAL A 218 18.15 -19.21 -1.00
C VAL A 218 17.08 -19.12 -2.08
N LEU A 219 15.82 -19.29 -1.68
CA LEU A 219 14.66 -19.11 -2.56
C LEU A 219 14.38 -17.60 -2.66
N THR A 220 14.66 -16.99 -3.80
CA THR A 220 14.58 -15.53 -3.97
C THR A 220 14.52 -15.15 -5.45
N ASP A 221 14.41 -13.86 -5.74
CA ASP A 221 14.78 -13.29 -7.04
C ASP A 221 16.19 -12.69 -6.95
N GLU A 222 17.09 -13.13 -7.84
CA GLU A 222 18.49 -12.70 -7.90
C GLU A 222 18.64 -11.18 -8.04
N LYS A 223 17.86 -10.55 -8.93
CA LYS A 223 18.02 -9.12 -9.25
C LYS A 223 17.59 -8.25 -8.08
N TRP A 224 16.49 -8.63 -7.44
CA TRP A 224 15.95 -7.90 -6.29
C TRP A 224 16.81 -8.06 -5.05
N LEU A 225 17.29 -9.28 -4.76
CA LEU A 225 18.20 -9.50 -3.64
C LEU A 225 19.56 -8.82 -3.88
N LEU A 226 20.09 -8.87 -5.11
CA LEU A 226 21.30 -8.13 -5.49
C LEU A 226 21.17 -6.65 -5.19
N PHE A 227 20.06 -6.01 -5.58
CA PHE A 227 19.80 -4.60 -5.27
C PHE A 227 19.82 -4.32 -3.76
N VAL A 228 19.22 -5.20 -2.95
CA VAL A 228 19.22 -5.06 -1.48
C VAL A 228 20.65 -5.10 -0.93
N ILE A 229 21.45 -6.09 -1.35
CA ILE A 229 22.84 -6.24 -0.90
C ILE A 229 23.68 -5.05 -1.34
N GLU A 230 23.54 -4.59 -2.60
CA GLU A 230 24.24 -3.41 -3.11
C GLU A 230 23.90 -2.15 -2.30
N GLN A 231 22.62 -1.96 -1.95
CA GLN A 231 22.20 -0.82 -1.14
C GLN A 231 22.79 -0.86 0.27
N ILE A 232 22.87 -2.04 0.88
CA ILE A 232 23.48 -2.22 2.20
C ILE A 232 24.99 -1.95 2.13
N LEU A 233 25.69 -2.50 1.15
CA LEU A 233 27.13 -2.27 0.94
C LEU A 233 27.45 -0.81 0.64
N SER A 234 26.63 -0.15 -0.17
CA SER A 234 26.72 1.29 -0.46
C SER A 234 26.64 2.12 0.82
N ASN A 235 25.68 1.81 1.71
CA ASN A 235 25.56 2.47 3.01
C ASN A 235 26.77 2.18 3.92
N ALA A 236 27.19 0.93 4.02
CA ALA A 236 28.34 0.52 4.82
C ALA A 236 29.61 1.26 4.39
N LEU A 237 29.89 1.32 3.07
CA LEU A 237 31.02 2.05 2.50
C LEU A 237 30.91 3.56 2.70
N LYS A 238 29.70 4.12 2.62
CA LYS A 238 29.45 5.55 2.82
C LYS A 238 29.77 5.97 4.25
N TYR A 239 29.32 5.20 5.24
CA TYR A 239 29.40 5.56 6.66
C TYR A 239 30.63 5.00 7.40
N THR A 240 31.43 4.17 6.73
CA THR A 240 32.73 3.69 7.21
C THR A 240 33.85 4.51 6.60
N ARG A 241 34.54 5.30 7.42
CA ARG A 241 35.72 6.07 6.96
C ARG A 241 36.98 5.21 6.87
N SER A 242 37.14 4.32 7.83
CA SER A 242 38.25 3.36 7.95
C SER A 242 37.78 2.18 8.79
N GLY A 243 38.25 0.98 8.49
CA GLY A 243 37.93 -0.22 9.26
C GLY A 243 37.54 -1.38 8.36
N THR A 244 36.51 -2.13 8.77
CA THR A 244 36.14 -3.40 8.16
C THR A 244 34.65 -3.44 7.83
N ILE A 245 34.32 -4.11 6.73
CA ILE A 245 32.97 -4.60 6.44
C ILE A 245 33.03 -6.12 6.38
N ALA A 246 32.23 -6.80 7.19
CA ALA A 246 32.15 -8.24 7.26
C ALA A 246 30.82 -8.74 6.69
N ILE A 247 30.86 -9.82 5.91
CA ILE A 247 29.67 -10.49 5.37
C ILE A 247 29.70 -11.93 5.90
N THR A 248 28.69 -12.29 6.68
CA THR A 248 28.62 -13.58 7.39
C THR A 248 27.20 -14.15 7.29
N LEU A 249 27.07 -15.47 7.49
CA LEU A 249 25.79 -16.15 7.56
C LEU A 249 25.63 -16.74 8.96
N GLU A 250 24.55 -16.37 9.65
CA GLU A 250 24.14 -16.99 10.90
C GLU A 250 23.06 -18.04 10.63
N GLU A 251 23.08 -19.14 11.39
CA GLU A 251 22.07 -20.20 11.33
C GLU A 251 20.68 -19.66 11.76
N PRO A 252 19.57 -20.02 11.07
CA PRO A 252 19.49 -21.00 9.97
C PRO A 252 19.89 -20.45 8.60
N LYS A 253 19.48 -19.22 8.25
CA LYS A 253 19.80 -18.56 6.96
C LYS A 253 19.77 -17.03 7.07
N THR A 254 20.37 -16.45 8.11
CA THR A 254 20.41 -15.00 8.30
C THR A 254 21.71 -14.41 7.75
N LEU A 255 21.63 -13.66 6.64
CA LEU A 255 22.76 -12.95 6.07
C LEU A 255 23.02 -11.66 6.85
N CYS A 256 24.19 -11.55 7.45
CA CYS A 256 24.62 -10.42 8.28
C CYS A 256 25.71 -9.63 7.56
N ILE A 257 25.45 -8.36 7.28
CA ILE A 257 26.43 -7.41 6.72
C ILE A 257 26.72 -6.37 7.80
N ARG A 258 27.94 -6.42 8.35
CA ARG A 258 28.38 -5.60 9.48
C ARG A 258 29.47 -4.63 9.05
N ASP A 259 29.32 -3.36 9.37
CA ASP A 259 30.34 -2.33 9.21
C ASP A 259 30.87 -1.83 10.55
N THR A 260 32.09 -1.29 10.56
CA THR A 260 32.70 -0.62 11.73
C THR A 260 32.61 0.91 11.63
N GLY A 261 31.58 1.42 10.96
CA GLY A 261 31.40 2.84 10.70
C GLY A 261 30.90 3.62 11.93
N MET A 262 30.34 4.80 11.67
CA MET A 262 29.87 5.70 12.72
C MET A 262 28.67 5.18 13.53
N GLY A 263 28.00 4.12 13.07
CA GLY A 263 26.77 3.60 13.67
C GLY A 263 25.59 4.56 13.59
N ILE A 264 24.48 4.14 14.18
CA ILE A 264 23.18 4.81 14.16
C ILE A 264 22.78 5.13 15.60
N ALA A 265 22.21 6.32 15.81
CA ALA A 265 21.71 6.73 17.12
C ALA A 265 20.48 5.87 17.51
N PRO A 266 20.31 5.50 18.80
CA PRO A 266 19.18 4.68 19.24
C PRO A 266 17.81 5.26 18.89
N GLU A 267 17.70 6.58 18.81
CA GLU A 267 16.46 7.30 18.46
C GLU A 267 16.12 7.19 16.98
N ASP A 268 17.15 7.06 16.13
CA ASP A 268 17.03 6.97 14.68
C ASP A 268 16.82 5.52 14.22
N LEU A 269 17.37 4.54 14.95
CA LEU A 269 17.37 3.12 14.59
C LEU A 269 15.99 2.52 14.24
N PRO A 270 14.89 2.81 15.01
CA PRO A 270 13.56 2.28 14.69
C PRO A 270 13.01 2.80 13.35
N ARG A 271 13.53 3.92 12.87
CA ARG A 271 12.96 4.72 11.78
C ARG A 271 13.74 4.62 10.48
N ILE A 272 14.91 3.98 10.47
CA ILE A 272 15.81 3.97 9.29
C ILE A 272 15.22 3.34 8.03
N PHE A 273 14.14 2.56 8.18
CA PHE A 273 13.42 1.93 7.08
C PHE A 273 12.10 2.66 6.73
N GLU A 274 11.79 3.78 7.38
CA GLU A 274 10.65 4.62 7.04
C GLU A 274 10.91 5.40 5.74
N LYS A 275 9.87 5.59 4.94
CA LYS A 275 9.96 6.30 3.66
C LYS A 275 10.43 7.74 3.86
N GLY A 276 11.55 8.10 3.25
CA GLY A 276 12.08 9.47 3.26
C GLY A 276 12.72 9.87 4.59
N TYR A 277 12.95 8.92 5.49
CA TYR A 277 13.61 9.21 6.75
C TYR A 277 15.12 9.35 6.58
N THR A 278 15.64 10.47 7.05
CA THR A 278 17.07 10.74 7.14
C THR A 278 17.35 11.11 8.60
N GLY A 279 18.12 10.26 9.29
CA GLY A 279 18.50 10.49 10.68
C GLY A 279 19.25 11.80 10.88
N PHE A 280 19.62 12.12 12.12
CA PHE A 280 20.25 13.40 12.48
C PHE A 280 21.51 13.71 11.63
N ASN A 281 22.29 12.68 11.30
CA ASN A 281 23.49 12.80 10.45
C ASN A 281 23.16 13.06 8.97
N GLY A 282 22.03 12.55 8.46
CA GLY A 282 21.54 12.85 7.11
C GLY A 282 20.99 14.27 6.93
N ARG A 283 20.68 14.98 8.04
CA ARG A 283 20.32 16.40 8.01
C ARG A 283 21.54 17.31 7.86
N THR A 284 22.68 16.89 8.39
CA THR A 284 23.97 17.59 8.24
C THR A 284 24.58 17.30 6.86
N ASP A 285 24.43 16.06 6.38
CA ASP A 285 24.88 15.62 5.07
C ASP A 285 23.69 15.57 4.09
N LYS A 286 23.37 16.71 3.45
CA LYS A 286 22.21 16.97 2.54
C LYS A 286 22.07 16.00 1.33
N LYS A 287 22.84 14.93 1.29
CA LYS A 287 22.94 13.95 0.20
C LYS A 287 22.11 12.67 0.44
N ALA A 288 21.46 12.52 1.59
CA ALA A 288 20.64 11.33 1.89
C ALA A 288 19.17 11.56 1.48
N SER A 289 18.60 10.65 0.69
CA SER A 289 17.17 10.71 0.30
C SER A 289 16.24 9.98 1.27
N GLY A 290 16.76 9.08 2.11
CA GLY A 290 15.96 8.23 2.99
C GLY A 290 15.13 7.17 2.25
N ILE A 291 15.43 6.89 0.98
CA ILE A 291 14.66 5.96 0.14
C ILE A 291 15.29 4.56 0.11
N GLY A 292 16.62 4.45 0.17
CA GLY A 292 17.33 3.17 -0.05
C GLY A 292 16.90 2.05 0.89
N LEU A 293 17.00 2.23 2.21
CA LEU A 293 16.62 1.20 3.18
C LEU A 293 15.10 0.93 3.19
N TYR A 294 14.28 1.94 2.92
CA TYR A 294 12.84 1.76 2.72
C TYR A 294 12.55 0.82 1.54
N LEU A 295 13.26 0.98 0.41
CA LEU A 295 13.17 0.07 -0.74
C LEU A 295 13.62 -1.34 -0.34
N CYS A 296 14.72 -1.48 0.39
CA CYS A 296 15.18 -2.79 0.88
C CYS A 296 14.10 -3.51 1.68
N ARG A 297 13.44 -2.82 2.62
CA ARG A 297 12.36 -3.40 3.42
C ARG A 297 11.16 -3.83 2.57
N ARG A 298 10.77 -3.04 1.57
CA ARG A 298 9.69 -3.44 0.65
C ARG A 298 10.07 -4.65 -0.20
N ILE A 299 11.29 -4.67 -0.71
CA ILE A 299 11.79 -5.79 -1.54
C ILE A 299 11.83 -7.07 -0.71
N CYS A 300 12.46 -7.04 0.47
CA CYS A 300 12.50 -8.20 1.37
C CYS A 300 11.09 -8.71 1.66
N ARG A 301 10.17 -7.82 2.05
CA ARG A 301 8.77 -8.22 2.30
C ARG A 301 8.10 -8.86 1.09
N ASN A 302 8.30 -8.33 -0.12
CA ASN A 302 7.73 -8.90 -1.34
C ASN A 302 8.37 -10.26 -1.72
N LEU A 303 9.62 -10.50 -1.32
CA LEU A 303 10.32 -11.76 -1.50
C LEU A 303 10.04 -12.79 -0.38
N GLY A 304 9.31 -12.39 0.67
CA GLY A 304 9.08 -13.23 1.86
C GLY A 304 10.23 -13.25 2.86
N HIS A 305 11.18 -12.33 2.76
CA HIS A 305 12.34 -12.18 3.64
C HIS A 305 12.14 -11.06 4.67
N GLU A 306 12.82 -11.14 5.81
CA GLU A 306 12.83 -10.07 6.83
C GLU A 306 14.15 -9.28 6.80
N ILE A 307 14.08 -7.96 7.00
CA ILE A 307 15.27 -7.11 7.17
C ILE A 307 15.21 -6.35 8.49
N THR A 308 16.26 -6.51 9.29
CA THR A 308 16.44 -5.84 10.58
C THR A 308 17.81 -5.18 10.67
N ALA A 309 18.00 -4.34 11.68
CA ALA A 309 19.26 -3.64 11.90
C ALA A 309 19.61 -3.62 13.39
N VAL A 310 20.88 -3.82 13.69
CA VAL A 310 21.47 -3.64 15.02
C VAL A 310 22.59 -2.62 14.89
N SER A 311 22.57 -1.59 15.71
CA SER A 311 23.61 -0.56 15.65
C SER A 311 23.78 0.14 16.98
N ALA A 312 24.99 0.64 17.22
CA ALA A 312 25.29 1.56 18.30
C ALA A 312 26.21 2.66 17.78
N ALA A 313 25.95 3.91 18.19
CA ALA A 313 26.76 5.04 17.82
C ALA A 313 28.25 4.80 18.15
N GLY A 314 29.12 5.02 17.17
CA GLY A 314 30.56 4.80 17.24
C GLY A 314 31.04 3.34 17.16
N ARG A 315 30.13 2.36 17.04
CA ARG A 315 30.47 0.92 16.94
C ARG A 315 30.14 0.28 15.60
N GLY A 316 29.47 1.02 14.70
CA GLY A 316 29.06 0.55 13.39
C GLY A 316 27.63 0.03 13.34
N THR A 317 27.27 -0.58 12.21
CA THR A 317 25.91 -1.06 11.91
C THR A 317 25.98 -2.48 11.39
N GLU A 318 25.07 -3.33 11.84
CA GLU A 318 24.79 -4.64 11.26
C GLU A 318 23.40 -4.64 10.66
N ILE A 319 23.31 -4.91 9.36
CA ILE A 319 22.04 -5.21 8.69
C ILE A 319 21.92 -6.72 8.59
N ARG A 320 20.77 -7.25 9.02
CA ARG A 320 20.46 -8.68 9.05
C ARG A 320 19.31 -8.95 8.10
N LEU A 321 19.49 -9.89 7.18
CA LEU A 321 18.48 -10.37 6.26
C LEU A 321 18.13 -11.80 6.64
N ASP A 322 16.92 -12.03 7.15
CA ASP A 322 16.43 -13.39 7.34
C ASP A 322 15.94 -13.93 5.99
N LEU A 323 16.68 -14.90 5.45
CA LEU A 323 16.43 -15.52 4.16
C LEU A 323 15.74 -16.88 4.30
N GLN A 324 15.20 -17.18 5.49
CA GLN A 324 14.28 -18.29 5.66
C GLN A 324 13.01 -17.99 4.89
N SER A 325 12.71 -18.82 3.90
CA SER A 325 11.44 -18.75 3.20
C SER A 325 10.33 -19.07 4.19
N ALA A 326 9.46 -18.11 4.50
CA ALA A 326 8.12 -18.46 4.90
C ALA A 326 7.47 -19.21 3.73
N GLU A 327 6.67 -20.25 3.98
CA GLU A 327 5.80 -20.83 2.95
C GLU A 327 4.97 -19.69 2.36
N LEU A 328 5.34 -19.22 1.17
CA LEU A 328 4.57 -18.24 0.43
C LEU A 328 3.23 -18.93 0.13
N ALA A 329 2.22 -18.61 0.92
CA ALA A 329 0.84 -18.91 0.59
C ALA A 329 0.53 -18.12 -0.69
N ILE A 330 0.68 -18.80 -1.82
CA ILE A 330 0.15 -18.35 -3.10
C ILE A 330 -1.38 -18.45 -2.93
N GLU A 331 -2.04 -17.31 -2.70
CA GLU A 331 -3.50 -17.19 -2.87
C GLU A 331 -3.88 -17.22 -4.35
#